data_AF-A0A1S6J5Q3-F1
#
_entry.id   AF-A0A1S6J5Q3-F1
#
_cell.length_a   1.000
_cell.length_b   1.000
_cell.length_c   1.000
_cell.angle_alpha   90.00
_cell.angle_beta   90.00
_cell.angle_gamma   90.00
#
_symmetry.space_group_name_H-M   'P 1'
#
loop_
_entity.id
_entity.type
_entity.pdbx_description
1 polymer ?
#
loop_
_entity_poly.entity_id
_entity_poly.type
_entity_poly.pdbx_seq_one_letter_code
_entity_poly.pdbx_strand_id
1 'polypeptide(L)'
;MEARDFVRARLLAWSDLVANERACAAPDRSVAAMAAFLHRHAHWLCAHTAAADVVAEIAETAATAKRAAYPHRVRKFRVGPCVEQRCGGSLVAVIQPHEQLLPSELRCDVDPEHAWPAHRWRELDRQVSRQNASGGERWLTVVEVSKLWGLSTSNVYRLASVNAWRRRADGRRVYYYEADVLQSVG
;
A
#
# COMPACT_ATOMS: atom_id res chain seq x y z
N MET A 1 6.33 -22.54 -15.99
CA MET A 1 5.69 -21.82 -17.11
C MET A 1 6.13 -20.37 -17.05
N GLU A 2 6.72 -19.86 -18.11
CA GLU A 2 7.27 -18.50 -18.18
C GLU A 2 6.12 -17.46 -18.29
N ALA A 3 6.25 -16.29 -17.66
CA ALA A 3 5.19 -15.27 -17.62
C ALA A 3 4.76 -14.81 -19.03
N ARG A 4 5.69 -14.81 -19.99
CA ARG A 4 5.42 -14.47 -21.39
C ARG A 4 4.49 -15.49 -22.06
N ASP A 5 4.68 -16.78 -21.79
CA ASP A 5 3.87 -17.85 -22.35
C ASP A 5 2.46 -17.83 -21.77
N PHE A 6 2.33 -17.58 -20.47
CA PHE A 6 1.02 -17.40 -19.82
C PHE A 6 0.24 -16.23 -20.43
N VAL A 7 0.88 -15.07 -20.59
CA VAL A 7 0.24 -13.88 -21.19
C VAL A 7 -0.16 -14.15 -22.64
N ARG A 8 0.71 -14.79 -23.42
CA ARG A 8 0.41 -15.14 -24.81
C ARG A 8 -0.77 -16.11 -24.92
N ALA A 9 -0.76 -17.19 -24.14
CA ALA A 9 -1.82 -18.20 -24.17
C ALA A 9 -3.18 -17.61 -23.83
N ARG A 10 -3.24 -16.71 -22.83
CA ARG A 10 -4.50 -16.08 -22.43
C ARG A 10 -5.05 -15.12 -23.48
N LEU A 11 -4.21 -14.26 -24.03
CA LEU A 11 -4.62 -13.32 -25.09
C LEU A 11 -5.03 -14.06 -26.36
N LEU A 12 -4.38 -15.19 -26.67
CA LEU A 12 -4.73 -16.02 -27.82
C LEU A 12 -6.12 -16.63 -27.64
N ALA A 13 -6.41 -17.26 -26.49
CA ALA A 13 -7.71 -17.88 -26.22
C ALA A 13 -8.88 -16.89 -26.38
N TRP A 14 -8.74 -15.68 -25.82
CA TRP A 14 -9.75 -14.65 -25.97
C TRP A 14 -9.83 -14.07 -27.39
N SER A 15 -8.70 -13.98 -28.10
CA SER A 15 -8.69 -13.50 -29.50
C SER A 15 -9.37 -14.52 -30.43
N ASP A 16 -9.16 -15.81 -30.21
CA ASP A 16 -9.80 -16.89 -30.96
C ASP A 16 -11.31 -16.92 -30.71
N LEU A 17 -11.76 -16.75 -29.46
CA LEU A 17 -13.19 -16.64 -29.14
C LEU A 17 -13.84 -15.48 -29.92
N VAL A 18 -13.24 -14.29 -29.86
CA VAL A 18 -13.76 -13.11 -30.57
C VAL A 18 -13.76 -13.33 -32.08
N ALA A 19 -12.68 -13.88 -32.66
CA ALA A 19 -12.57 -14.12 -34.10
C ALA A 19 -13.63 -15.11 -34.59
N ASN A 20 -13.86 -16.20 -33.83
CA ASN A 20 -14.85 -17.22 -34.16
C ASN A 20 -16.28 -16.69 -34.05
N GLU A 21 -16.64 -16.08 -32.91
CA GLU A 21 -18.02 -15.66 -32.67
C GLU A 21 -18.43 -14.42 -33.46
N ARG A 22 -17.47 -13.53 -33.77
CA ARG A 22 -17.73 -12.37 -34.63
C ARG A 22 -17.44 -12.63 -36.10
N ALA A 23 -16.99 -13.83 -36.46
CA ALA A 23 -16.60 -14.21 -37.82
C ALA A 23 -15.66 -13.16 -38.47
N CYS A 24 -14.64 -12.72 -37.73
CA CYS A 24 -13.68 -11.73 -38.20
C CYS A 24 -12.25 -12.31 -38.27
N ALA A 25 -11.38 -11.62 -39.02
CA ALA A 25 -9.99 -12.04 -39.15
C ALA A 25 -9.27 -12.02 -37.78
N ALA A 26 -8.60 -13.12 -37.47
CA ALA A 26 -7.78 -13.25 -36.28
C ALA A 26 -6.56 -12.30 -36.35
N PRO A 27 -6.12 -11.73 -35.22
CA PRO A 27 -4.92 -10.90 -35.19
C PRO A 27 -3.64 -11.73 -35.32
N ASP A 28 -2.53 -11.06 -35.62
CA ASP A 28 -1.20 -11.66 -35.50
C ASP A 28 -0.97 -12.18 -34.07
N ARG A 29 -0.22 -13.30 -33.94
CA ARG A 29 0.06 -13.97 -32.66
C ARG A 29 1.10 -13.26 -31.79
N SER A 30 1.27 -11.95 -31.97
CA SER A 30 2.07 -11.11 -31.07
C SER A 30 1.21 -10.59 -29.92
N VAL A 31 1.81 -10.45 -28.73
CA VAL A 31 1.10 -9.93 -27.54
C VAL A 31 0.49 -8.56 -27.81
N ALA A 32 1.20 -7.69 -28.53
CA ALA A 32 0.72 -6.35 -28.88
C ALA A 32 -0.48 -6.38 -29.83
N ALA A 33 -0.43 -7.20 -30.88
CA ALA A 33 -1.52 -7.30 -31.86
C ALA A 33 -2.79 -7.91 -31.23
N MET A 34 -2.64 -8.97 -30.44
CA MET A 34 -3.77 -9.57 -29.72
C MET A 34 -4.38 -8.60 -28.69
N ALA A 35 -3.56 -7.89 -27.92
CA ALA A 35 -4.06 -6.89 -26.96
C ALA A 35 -4.81 -5.74 -27.67
N ALA A 36 -4.28 -5.24 -28.79
CA ALA A 36 -4.95 -4.22 -29.59
C ALA A 36 -6.27 -4.71 -30.21
N PHE A 37 -6.30 -5.95 -30.67
CA PHE A 37 -7.51 -6.60 -31.19
C PHE A 37 -8.58 -6.73 -30.11
N LEU A 38 -8.24 -7.28 -28.94
CA LEU A 38 -9.17 -7.40 -27.81
C LEU A 38 -9.66 -6.03 -27.34
N HIS A 39 -8.80 -5.01 -27.32
CA HIS A 39 -9.20 -3.65 -26.96
C HIS A 39 -10.26 -3.08 -27.93
N ARG A 40 -10.09 -3.26 -29.25
CA ARG A 40 -11.11 -2.86 -30.24
C ARG A 40 -12.46 -3.57 -30.06
N HIS A 41 -12.45 -4.75 -29.46
CA HIS A 41 -13.63 -5.58 -29.23
C HIS A 41 -14.12 -5.55 -27.78
N ALA A 42 -13.55 -4.68 -26.92
CA ALA A 42 -13.83 -4.65 -25.49
C ALA A 42 -15.32 -4.41 -25.18
N HIS A 43 -15.98 -3.53 -25.93
CA HIS A 43 -17.43 -3.29 -25.76
C HIS A 43 -18.25 -4.57 -26.01
N TRP A 44 -17.90 -5.34 -27.05
CA TRP A 44 -18.58 -6.60 -27.35
C TRP A 44 -18.30 -7.65 -26.26
N LEU A 45 -17.05 -7.75 -25.79
CA LEU A 45 -16.67 -8.65 -24.70
C LEU A 45 -17.41 -8.32 -23.38
N CYS A 46 -17.61 -7.05 -23.08
CA CYS A 46 -18.37 -6.62 -21.89
C CYS A 46 -19.86 -6.98 -21.96
N ALA A 47 -20.41 -7.17 -23.16
CA ALA A 47 -21.79 -7.60 -23.37
C ALA A 47 -21.94 -9.13 -23.53
N HIS A 48 -20.81 -9.85 -23.60
CA HIS A 48 -20.79 -11.31 -23.75
C HIS A 48 -21.21 -12.01 -22.44
N THR A 49 -21.75 -13.22 -22.53
CA THR A 49 -22.17 -14.00 -21.34
C THR A 49 -21.00 -14.29 -20.39
N ALA A 50 -19.79 -14.44 -20.94
CA ALA A 50 -18.54 -14.61 -20.20
C ALA A 50 -17.84 -13.29 -19.81
N ALA A 51 -18.57 -12.17 -19.75
CA ALA A 51 -17.98 -10.85 -19.44
C ALA A 51 -17.23 -10.81 -18.09
N ALA A 52 -17.75 -11.49 -17.08
CA ALA A 52 -17.10 -11.57 -15.77
C ALA A 52 -15.74 -12.29 -15.86
N ASP A 53 -15.70 -13.41 -16.59
CA ASP A 53 -14.49 -14.22 -16.76
C ASP A 53 -13.44 -13.45 -17.55
N VAL A 54 -13.80 -12.85 -18.70
CA VAL A 54 -12.83 -12.08 -19.49
C VAL A 54 -12.26 -10.89 -18.71
N VAL A 55 -13.07 -10.20 -17.90
CA VAL A 55 -12.58 -9.09 -17.08
C VAL A 55 -11.59 -9.61 -16.03
N ALA A 56 -11.93 -10.69 -15.31
CA ALA A 56 -11.07 -11.26 -14.29
C ALA A 56 -9.74 -11.75 -14.90
N GLU A 57 -9.80 -12.46 -16.02
CA GLU A 57 -8.64 -13.06 -16.67
C GLU A 57 -7.74 -12.02 -17.35
N ILE A 58 -8.32 -10.97 -17.97
CA ILE A 58 -7.53 -9.86 -18.53
C ILE A 58 -6.88 -9.06 -17.40
N ALA A 59 -7.56 -8.85 -16.27
CA ALA A 59 -6.97 -8.19 -15.10
C ALA A 59 -5.80 -9.00 -14.51
N GLU A 60 -5.96 -10.31 -14.36
CA GLU A 60 -4.88 -11.21 -13.92
C GLU A 60 -3.71 -11.21 -14.91
N THR A 61 -3.99 -11.32 -16.20
CA THR A 61 -2.99 -11.28 -17.27
C THR A 61 -2.21 -9.98 -17.25
N ALA A 62 -2.89 -8.84 -17.12
CA ALA A 62 -2.27 -7.53 -17.00
C ALA A 62 -1.42 -7.42 -15.73
N ALA A 63 -1.87 -7.95 -14.60
CA ALA A 63 -1.10 -7.98 -13.36
C ALA A 63 0.18 -8.83 -13.49
N THR A 64 0.09 -10.00 -14.11
CA THR A 64 1.23 -10.89 -14.38
C THR A 64 2.21 -10.25 -15.35
N ALA A 65 1.74 -9.68 -16.46
CA ALA A 65 2.58 -8.92 -17.39
C ALA A 65 3.27 -7.74 -16.69
N LYS A 66 2.53 -6.99 -15.86
CA LYS A 66 3.05 -5.86 -15.07
C LYS A 66 4.10 -6.26 -14.02
N ARG A 67 4.04 -7.48 -13.48
CA ARG A 67 5.05 -8.02 -12.55
C ARG A 67 6.31 -8.45 -13.30
N ALA A 68 6.15 -9.12 -14.45
CA ALA A 68 7.26 -9.58 -15.26
C ALA A 68 8.03 -8.43 -15.93
N ALA A 69 7.31 -7.42 -16.45
CA ALA A 69 7.92 -6.25 -17.11
C ALA A 69 8.53 -5.26 -16.12
N TYR A 70 8.04 -5.25 -14.86
CA TYR A 70 8.50 -4.32 -13.82
C TYR A 70 8.72 -5.07 -12.49
N PRO A 71 9.78 -5.90 -12.40
CA PRO A 71 10.06 -6.69 -11.21
C PRO A 71 10.37 -5.84 -9.95
N HIS A 72 10.77 -4.58 -10.13
CA HIS A 72 11.24 -3.68 -9.06
C HIS A 72 10.35 -2.42 -8.94
N ARG A 73 9.11 -2.56 -8.46
CA ARG A 73 8.23 -1.39 -8.25
C ARG A 73 8.63 -0.61 -6.99
N VAL A 74 8.78 0.70 -7.15
CA VAL A 74 8.78 1.68 -6.06
C VAL A 74 7.49 1.51 -5.24
N ARG A 75 7.61 1.14 -3.96
CA ARG A 75 6.43 1.00 -3.08
C ARG A 75 6.15 2.33 -2.43
N LYS A 76 4.91 2.83 -2.57
CA LYS A 76 4.45 4.04 -1.90
C LYS A 76 3.40 3.70 -0.85
N PHE A 77 3.55 4.19 0.38
CA PHE A 77 2.53 4.05 1.42
C PHE A 77 2.43 5.31 2.28
N ARG A 78 1.20 5.68 2.67
CA ARG A 78 0.95 6.80 3.58
C ARG A 78 1.35 6.40 5.00
N VAL A 79 2.16 7.24 5.64
CA VAL A 79 2.66 7.05 7.01
C VAL A 79 1.80 7.79 8.02
N GLY A 80 1.40 9.02 7.70
CA GLY A 80 0.65 9.90 8.60
C GLY A 80 0.49 11.31 8.02
N PRO A 81 0.03 12.30 8.80
CA PRO A 81 0.02 13.70 8.38
C PRO A 81 1.44 14.24 8.14
N CYS A 82 1.57 15.29 7.34
CA CYS A 82 2.83 16.00 7.17
C CYS A 82 3.26 16.66 8.49
N VAL A 83 4.56 16.65 8.77
CA VAL A 83 5.14 17.24 9.99
C VAL A 83 5.39 18.73 9.87
N GLU A 84 5.23 19.34 8.69
CA GLU A 84 5.43 20.78 8.55
C GLU A 84 4.21 21.55 9.04
N GLN A 85 4.44 22.62 9.79
CA GLN A 85 3.37 23.40 10.39
C GLN A 85 2.49 24.01 9.30
N ARG A 86 1.17 23.93 9.47
CA ARG A 86 0.17 24.43 8.51
C ARG A 86 0.18 23.72 7.15
N CYS A 87 0.87 22.58 7.02
CA CYS A 87 0.73 21.71 5.86
C CYS A 87 -0.45 20.77 6.06
N GLY A 88 -1.45 20.83 5.17
CA GLY A 88 -2.61 19.91 5.17
C GLY A 88 -2.34 18.56 4.49
N GLY A 89 -1.10 18.34 4.03
CA GLY A 89 -0.72 17.12 3.32
C GLY A 89 -0.41 15.95 4.25
N SER A 90 -0.06 14.83 3.65
CA SER A 90 0.34 13.60 4.33
C SER A 90 1.75 13.18 3.96
N LEU A 91 2.45 12.60 4.92
CA LEU A 91 3.74 11.96 4.72
C LEU A 91 3.56 10.61 4.02
N VAL A 92 4.24 10.45 2.89
CA VAL A 92 4.25 9.25 2.05
C VAL A 92 5.66 8.68 2.00
N ALA A 93 5.81 7.43 2.41
CA ALA A 93 7.03 6.69 2.21
C ALA A 93 7.16 6.25 0.77
N VAL A 94 8.31 6.50 0.17
CA VAL A 94 8.72 6.05 -1.15
C VAL A 94 9.88 5.10 -0.95
N ILE A 95 9.59 3.80 -0.99
CA ILE A 95 10.59 2.75 -0.87
C ILE A 95 11.09 2.43 -2.26
N GLN A 96 12.34 2.81 -2.50
CA GLN A 96 13.03 2.49 -3.73
C GLN A 96 13.53 1.04 -3.68
N PRO A 97 13.53 0.32 -4.81
CA PRO A 97 14.16 -0.99 -4.88
C PRO A 97 15.68 -0.85 -4.69
N HIS A 98 16.28 -1.83 -4.00
CA HIS A 98 17.71 -1.87 -3.65
C HIS A 98 18.67 -1.67 -4.85
N GLU A 99 18.23 -2.00 -6.06
CA GLU A 99 19.02 -1.93 -7.30
C GLU A 99 19.10 -0.51 -7.90
N GLN A 100 18.19 0.41 -7.54
CA GLN A 100 18.15 1.75 -8.15
C GLN A 100 19.12 2.76 -7.52
N LEU A 101 19.92 2.37 -6.51
CA LEU A 101 20.86 3.22 -5.75
C LEU A 101 20.27 4.52 -5.13
N LEU A 102 19.01 4.85 -5.43
CA LEU A 102 18.30 5.98 -4.85
C LEU A 102 17.88 5.63 -3.41
N PRO A 103 18.17 6.50 -2.44
CA PRO A 103 17.74 6.26 -1.06
C PRO A 103 16.21 6.28 -0.98
N SER A 104 15.66 5.42 -0.13
CA SER A 104 14.25 5.54 0.25
C SER A 104 14.03 6.90 0.94
N GLU A 105 12.87 7.49 0.71
CA GLU A 105 12.54 8.83 1.24
C GLU A 105 11.12 8.86 1.78
N LEU A 106 10.86 9.81 2.68
CA LEU A 106 9.53 10.19 3.13
C LEU A 106 9.25 11.57 2.52
N ARG A 107 8.11 11.78 1.90
CA ARG A 107 7.77 13.08 1.27
C ARG A 107 6.32 13.44 1.48
N CYS A 108 5.98 14.72 1.47
CA CYS A 108 4.59 15.15 1.46
C CYS A 108 3.93 14.85 0.10
N ASP A 109 2.63 14.56 0.12
CA ASP A 109 1.81 14.40 -1.09
C ASP A 109 1.31 15.74 -1.68
N VAL A 110 1.41 16.84 -0.91
CA VAL A 110 0.99 18.18 -1.32
C VAL A 110 2.18 19.06 -1.68
N ASP A 111 3.18 19.15 -0.81
CA ASP A 111 4.33 20.04 -1.00
C ASP A 111 5.62 19.26 -1.29
N PRO A 112 6.22 19.41 -2.49
CA PRO A 112 7.43 18.67 -2.84
C PRO A 112 8.68 19.11 -2.06
N GLU A 113 8.70 20.31 -1.46
CA GLU A 113 9.83 20.76 -0.62
C GLU A 113 9.89 20.00 0.71
N HIS A 114 8.76 19.46 1.14
CA HIS A 114 8.63 18.63 2.33
C HIS A 114 9.09 17.20 2.03
N ALA A 115 10.41 17.00 1.94
CA ALA A 115 11.03 15.71 1.67
C ALA A 115 12.18 15.39 2.63
N TRP A 116 12.17 14.16 3.14
CA TRP A 116 13.12 13.61 4.10
C TRP A 116 13.79 12.35 3.52
N PRO A 117 15.01 12.48 2.98
CA PRO A 117 15.81 11.33 2.58
C PRO A 117 16.17 10.46 3.80
N ALA A 118 16.50 9.18 3.58
CA ALA A 118 16.78 8.20 4.63
C ALA A 118 17.72 8.70 5.76
N HIS A 119 18.76 9.47 5.43
CA HIS A 119 19.70 9.99 6.43
C HIS A 119 19.08 11.03 7.38
N ARG A 120 17.98 11.70 7.00
CA ARG A 120 17.24 12.66 7.84
C ARG A 120 16.06 12.06 8.58
N TRP A 121 15.82 10.75 8.49
CA TRP A 121 14.69 10.12 9.19
C TRP A 121 14.80 10.23 10.72
N ARG A 122 16.01 10.28 11.28
CA ARG A 122 16.20 10.54 12.72
C ARG A 122 15.78 11.95 13.13
N GLU A 123 15.96 12.94 12.27
CA GLU A 123 15.52 14.32 12.53
C GLU A 123 14.00 14.43 12.45
N LEU A 124 13.42 13.78 11.43
CA LEU A 124 11.99 13.66 11.26
C LEU A 124 11.31 12.96 12.45
N ASP A 125 11.89 11.85 12.93
CA ASP A 125 11.39 11.14 14.11
C ASP A 125 11.35 12.06 15.34
N ARG A 126 12.43 12.81 15.61
CA ARG A 126 12.43 13.82 16.68
C ARG A 126 11.41 14.94 16.48
N GLN A 127 11.09 15.33 15.25
CA GLN A 127 10.08 16.34 14.95
C GLN A 127 8.67 15.79 15.22
N VAL A 128 8.39 14.55 14.81
CA VAL A 128 7.15 13.82 15.11
C VAL A 128 6.99 13.63 16.62
N SER A 129 8.02 13.19 17.34
CA SER A 129 7.97 13.01 18.79
C SER A 129 7.71 14.33 19.50
N ARG A 130 8.35 15.43 19.07
CA ARG A 130 8.10 16.75 19.64
C ARG A 130 6.68 17.22 19.39
N GLN A 131 6.14 17.01 18.19
CA GLN A 131 4.75 17.35 17.87
C GLN A 131 3.76 16.57 18.71
N ASN A 132 3.97 15.26 18.84
CA ASN A 132 3.16 14.41 19.69
C ASN A 132 3.28 14.77 21.17
N ALA A 133 4.44 15.23 21.63
CA ALA A 133 4.63 15.72 23.00
C ALA A 133 3.98 17.10 23.24
N SER A 134 3.93 17.97 22.21
CA SER A 134 3.28 19.29 22.27
C SER A 134 1.77 19.25 22.00
N GLY A 135 1.27 18.18 21.37
CA GLY A 135 -0.16 17.90 21.20
C GLY A 135 -0.69 17.21 22.45
N GLY A 136 -1.20 18.00 23.39
CA GLY A 136 -1.65 17.56 24.71
C GLY A 136 -2.45 16.25 24.73
N GLU A 137 -2.21 15.47 25.78
CA GLU A 137 -2.88 14.22 26.13
C GLU A 137 -3.03 13.16 25.03
N ARG A 138 -1.94 12.48 24.69
CA ARG A 138 -2.01 11.29 23.82
C ARG A 138 -2.50 10.07 24.62
N TRP A 139 -3.66 9.55 24.21
CA TRP A 139 -4.30 8.37 24.77
C TRP A 139 -4.17 7.18 23.79
N LEU A 140 -3.60 6.07 24.23
CA LEU A 140 -3.27 4.90 23.40
C LEU A 140 -4.12 3.69 23.76
N THR A 141 -4.62 2.97 22.76
CA THR A 141 -5.27 1.67 22.96
C THR A 141 -4.26 0.58 23.31
N VAL A 142 -4.75 -0.52 23.89
CA VAL A 142 -3.96 -1.75 24.10
C VAL A 142 -3.25 -2.22 22.82
N VAL A 143 -3.94 -2.12 21.67
CA VAL A 143 -3.39 -2.56 20.37
C VAL A 143 -2.25 -1.66 19.91
N GLU A 144 -2.38 -0.34 20.10
CA GLU A 144 -1.30 0.61 19.78
C GLU A 144 -0.08 0.38 20.67
N VAL A 145 -0.28 0.19 21.98
CA VAL A 145 0.83 -0.11 22.91
C VAL A 145 1.53 -1.42 22.54
N SER A 146 0.76 -2.45 22.22
CA SER A 146 1.31 -3.75 21.80
C SER A 146 2.20 -3.61 20.55
N LYS A 147 1.74 -2.87 19.54
CA LYS A 147 2.47 -2.69 18.28
C LYS A 147 3.69 -1.78 18.41
N LEU A 148 3.56 -0.67 19.12
CA LEU A 148 4.62 0.34 19.23
C LEU A 148 5.81 -0.17 20.06
N TRP A 149 5.56 -0.97 21.10
CA TRP A 149 6.61 -1.48 21.99
C TRP A 149 6.86 -2.99 21.88
N GLY A 150 6.23 -3.68 20.92
CA GLY A 150 6.44 -5.12 20.72
C GLY A 150 5.97 -6.00 21.89
N LEU A 151 5.04 -5.51 22.71
CA LEU A 151 4.54 -6.21 23.89
C LEU A 151 3.30 -7.06 23.55
N SER A 152 3.16 -8.23 24.19
CA SER A 152 1.89 -8.97 24.13
C SER A 152 0.79 -8.20 24.85
N THR A 153 -0.47 -8.35 24.43
CA THR A 153 -1.61 -7.68 25.07
C THR A 153 -1.70 -8.00 26.57
N SER A 154 -1.42 -9.24 26.97
CA SER A 154 -1.34 -9.64 28.37
C SER A 154 -0.24 -8.90 29.14
N ASN A 155 0.92 -8.65 28.52
CA ASN A 155 1.98 -7.85 29.14
C ASN A 155 1.55 -6.39 29.28
N VAL A 156 0.84 -5.83 28.29
CA VAL A 156 0.28 -4.47 28.38
C VAL A 156 -0.68 -4.36 29.56
N TYR A 157 -1.64 -5.29 29.71
CA TYR A 157 -2.55 -5.27 30.86
C TYR A 157 -1.83 -5.46 32.19
N ARG A 158 -0.82 -6.35 32.25
CA ARG A 158 -0.01 -6.54 33.45
C ARG A 158 0.74 -5.26 33.83
N LEU A 159 1.43 -4.63 32.88
CA LEU A 159 2.18 -3.39 33.11
C LEU A 159 1.26 -2.23 33.49
N ALA A 160 0.11 -2.10 32.82
CA ALA A 160 -0.89 -1.09 33.15
C ALA A 160 -1.44 -1.25 34.57
N SER A 161 -1.66 -2.50 35.01
CA SER A 161 -2.10 -2.80 36.37
C SER A 161 -1.01 -2.53 37.41
N VAL A 162 0.21 -3.06 37.18
CA VAL A 162 1.35 -2.95 38.11
C VAL A 162 1.80 -1.50 38.30
N ASN A 163 1.80 -0.71 37.23
CA ASN A 163 2.25 0.69 37.27
C ASN A 163 1.09 1.69 37.37
N ALA A 164 -0.13 1.21 37.62
CA ALA A 164 -1.33 2.03 37.79
C ALA A 164 -1.54 3.10 36.70
N TRP A 165 -1.41 2.72 35.42
CA TRP A 165 -1.54 3.65 34.30
C TRP A 165 -2.92 4.33 34.30
N ARG A 166 -2.93 5.65 34.06
CA ARG A 166 -4.16 6.39 33.83
C ARG A 166 -4.89 5.82 32.64
N ARG A 167 -6.18 5.57 32.81
CA ARG A 167 -7.04 4.96 31.79
C ARG A 167 -8.32 5.75 31.58
N ARG A 168 -8.76 5.81 30.33
CA ARG A 168 -10.06 6.36 29.93
C ARG A 168 -10.83 5.31 29.13
N ALA A 169 -12.15 5.25 29.33
CA ALA A 169 -13.03 4.40 28.54
C ALA A 169 -14.01 5.26 27.73
N ASP A 170 -14.31 4.83 26.51
CA ASP A 170 -15.31 5.45 25.62
C ASP A 170 -16.43 4.44 25.29
N GLY A 171 -16.82 3.63 26.28
CA GLY A 171 -17.85 2.58 26.17
C GLY A 171 -17.45 1.34 25.36
N ARG A 172 -16.55 1.46 24.37
CA ARG A 172 -16.12 0.36 23.49
C ARG A 172 -14.64 0.01 23.59
N ARG A 173 -13.79 0.95 24.01
CA ARG A 173 -12.34 0.80 24.07
C ARG A 173 -11.79 1.45 25.34
N VAL A 174 -10.72 0.85 25.86
CA VAL A 174 -9.91 1.40 26.94
C VAL A 174 -8.65 1.99 26.34
N TYR A 175 -8.33 3.20 26.78
CA TYR A 175 -7.15 3.94 26.38
C TYR A 175 -6.28 4.18 27.62
N TYR A 176 -4.97 4.16 27.45
CA TYR A 176 -3.97 4.48 28.46
C TYR A 176 -3.23 5.76 28.10
N TYR A 177 -2.88 6.54 29.11
CA TYR A 177 -2.14 7.77 28.90
C TYR A 177 -0.71 7.46 28.46
N GLU A 178 -0.27 8.01 27.32
CA GLU A 178 1.03 7.67 26.71
C GLU A 178 2.21 7.90 27.66
N ALA A 179 2.20 8.95 28.48
CA ALA A 179 3.31 9.25 29.37
C ALA A 179 3.53 8.13 30.41
N ASP A 180 2.46 7.50 30.90
CA ASP A 180 2.54 6.41 31.88
C ASP A 180 3.11 5.14 31.21
N VAL A 181 2.76 4.91 29.94
CA VAL A 181 3.33 3.84 29.11
C VAL A 181 4.84 4.05 28.96
N LEU A 182 5.26 5.24 28.50
CA LEU A 182 6.67 5.59 28.28
C LEU A 182 7.52 5.43 29.54
N GLN A 183 6.99 5.81 30.70
CA GLN A 183 7.69 5.66 31.97
C GLN A 183 7.91 4.21 32.39
N SER A 184 7.07 3.28 31.92
CA SER A 184 7.04 1.89 32.39
C SER A 184 7.68 0.88 31.44
N VAL A 185 7.94 1.28 30.19
CA VAL A 185 8.52 0.42 29.13
C VAL A 185 9.94 0.85 28.73
N GLY A 186 10.45 1.94 29.33
CA GLY A 186 11.81 2.44 29.14
C GLY A 186 12.86 1.72 29.98
#